data_AF-A0A380NLU4-F1
#
_entry.id   AF-A0A380NLU4-F1
#
_cell.length_a   1.000
_cell.length_b   1.000
_cell.length_c   1.000
_cell.angle_alpha   90.00
_cell.angle_beta   90.00
_cell.angle_gamma   90.00
#
_symmetry.space_group_name_H-M   'P 1'
#
loop_
_entity.id
_entity.type
_entity.pdbx_description
1 polymer ?
#
loop_
_entity_poly.entity_id
_entity_poly.type
_entity_poly.pdbx_seq_one_letter_code
_entity_poly.pdbx_strand_id
1 'polypeptide(L)' 'MEKRFMTIKEAAQIFFEGKISVASLYRLIETGEIPAIRIGKKYLLNVTTMQEKYG' A
#
# COMPACT_ATOMS: atom_id res chain seq x y z
N MET A 1 5.17 5.40 -18.60
CA MET A 1 5.45 5.12 -17.17
C MET A 1 4.67 3.87 -16.78
N GLU A 2 5.36 2.80 -16.39
CA GLU A 2 4.69 1.59 -15.90
C GLU A 2 3.86 1.94 -14.65
N LYS A 3 2.56 1.66 -14.70
CA LYS A 3 1.69 1.69 -13.51
C LYS A 3 2.11 0.54 -12.61
N ARG A 4 3.11 0.76 -11.76
CA ARG A 4 3.57 -0.24 -10.81
C ARG A 4 2.56 -0.34 -9.67
N PHE A 5 2.19 -1.58 -9.37
CA PHE A 5 1.50 -1.93 -8.14
C PHE A 5 2.50 -2.57 -7.20
N MET A 6 2.36 -2.32 -5.90
CA MET A 6 3.16 -2.96 -4.87
C MET A 6 2.26 -3.70 -3.88
N THR A 7 2.77 -4.80 -3.35
CA THR A 7 2.15 -5.53 -2.25
C THR A 7 2.26 -4.76 -0.95
N ILE A 8 1.44 -5.12 0.04
CA ILE A 8 1.48 -4.49 1.37
C ILE A 8 2.85 -4.67 2.04
N LYS A 9 3.50 -5.81 1.82
CA LYS A 9 4.84 -6.08 2.37
C LYS A 9 5.89 -5.17 1.75
N GLU A 10 5.84 -4.98 0.43
CA GLU A 10 6.74 -4.06 -0.27
C GLU A 10 6.50 -2.61 0.17
N ALA A 11 5.24 -2.19 0.30
CA ALA A 11 4.91 -0.86 0.80
C ALA A 11 5.46 -0.60 2.20
N ALA A 12 5.30 -1.56 3.11
CA ALA A 12 5.85 -1.47 4.46
C ALA A 12 7.36 -1.23 4.46
N GLN A 13 8.09 -1.91 3.58
CA GLN A 13 9.55 -1.85 3.55
C GLN A 13 10.09 -0.67 2.74
N ILE A 14 9.51 -0.40 1.58
CA ILE A 14 10.03 0.56 0.60
C ILE A 14 9.45 1.95 0.83
N PHE A 15 8.13 2.06 1.01
CA PHE A 15 7.46 3.36 1.15
C PHE A 15 7.54 3.88 2.59
N PHE A 16 7.28 2.99 3.57
CA PHE A 16 7.27 3.36 4.98
C PHE A 16 8.60 3.04 5.69
N GLU A 17 9.64 2.58 4.98
CA GLU A 17 10.97 2.28 5.53
C GLU A 17 10.94 1.37 6.78
N GLY A 18 9.98 0.45 6.86
CA GLY A 18 9.78 -0.44 8.00
C GLY A 18 9.18 0.23 9.25
N LYS A 19 8.86 1.53 9.22
CA LYS A 19 8.28 2.28 10.34
C LYS A 19 6.82 1.90 10.63
N ILE A 20 6.12 1.35 9.63
CA ILE A 20 4.74 0.88 9.77
C ILE A 20 4.69 -0.63 9.56
N SER A 21 4.05 -1.34 10.50
CA SER A 21 3.86 -2.78 10.40
C SER A 21 2.90 -3.15 9.26
N VAL A 22 3.10 -4.33 8.67
CA VAL A 22 2.18 -4.87 7.66
C VAL A 22 0.75 -5.00 8.18
N ALA A 23 0.57 -5.37 9.46
CA ALA A 23 -0.75 -5.48 10.09
C ALA A 23 -1.44 -4.11 10.19
N SER A 24 -0.70 -3.06 10.55
CA SER A 24 -1.21 -1.70 10.59
C SER A 24 -1.66 -1.23 9.21
N LEU A 25 -0.90 -1.54 8.16
CA LEU A 25 -1.28 -1.20 6.79
C LEU A 25 -2.56 -1.92 6.34
N TYR A 26 -2.73 -3.20 6.68
CA TYR A 26 -3.99 -3.88 6.40
C TYR A 26 -5.18 -3.21 7.09
N ARG A 27 -5.03 -2.81 8.37
CA ARG A 27 -6.10 -2.08 9.07
C ARG A 27 -6.43 -0.76 8.38
N LEU A 28 -5.44 0.01 7.97
CA LEU A 28 -5.66 1.28 7.26
C LEU A 28 -6.35 1.09 5.91
N ILE A 29 -6.08 -0.01 5.21
CA ILE A 29 -6.79 -0.37 3.98
C ILE A 29 -8.24 -0.74 4.28
N GLU A 30 -8.47 -1.55 5.31
CA GLU A 30 -9.81 -1.99 5.71
C GLU A 30 -10.68 -0.83 6.22
N THR A 31 -10.08 0.17 6.88
CA THR A 31 -10.78 1.39 7.30
C THR A 31 -10.96 2.41 6.16
N GLY A 32 -10.39 2.16 4.98
CA GLY A 32 -10.49 3.05 3.82
C GLY A 32 -9.52 4.24 3.84
N GLU A 33 -8.62 4.31 4.82
CA GLU A 33 -7.61 5.37 4.94
C GLU A 33 -6.57 5.27 3.82
N ILE A 34 -6.18 4.05 3.42
CA ILE A 34 -5.26 3.80 2.32
C ILE A 34 -6.01 3.16 1.15
N PRO A 35 -6.03 3.78 -0.04
CA PRO A 35 -6.67 3.19 -1.20
C PRO A 35 -5.88 1.98 -1.71
N ALA A 36 -6.55 0.83 -1.80
CA ALA A 36 -5.97 -0.42 -2.32
C ALA A 36 -6.94 -1.15 -3.24
N ILE A 37 -6.39 -1.96 -4.14
CA ILE A 37 -7.16 -2.89 -4.97
C ILE A 37 -7.00 -4.28 -4.39
N ARG A 38 -8.12 -4.99 -4.18
CA ARG A 38 -8.11 -6.39 -3.78
C ARG A 38 -8.17 -7.30 -5.01
N ILE A 39 -7.16 -8.13 -5.18
CA ILE A 39 -7.10 -9.19 -6.20
C ILE A 39 -7.05 -10.54 -5.50
N GLY A 40 -8.19 -11.23 -5.46
CA GLY A 40 -8.38 -12.45 -4.70
C GLY A 40 -8.15 -12.23 -3.20
N LYS A 41 -7.12 -12.87 -2.64
CA LYS A 41 -6.74 -12.75 -1.22
C LYS A 41 -5.67 -11.66 -0.96
N LYS A 42 -5.18 -10.99 -2.00
CA LYS A 42 -4.09 -10.01 -1.89
C LYS A 42 -4.62 -8.60 -2.06
N TYR A 43 -4.02 -7.66 -1.32
CA TYR A 43 -4.19 -6.23 -1.55
C TYR A 43 -2.96 -5.67 -2.25
N LEU A 44 -3.21 -4.78 -3.22
CA LEU A 44 -2.20 -4.09 -4.01
C LEU A 44 -2.41 -2.58 -3.93
N LEU A 45 -1.31 -1.86 -3.80
CA LEU A 45 -1.26 -0.41 -3.75
C LEU A 45 -0.72 0.12 -5.07
N ASN A 46 -1.39 1.12 -5.64
CA ASN A 46 -0.87 1.82 -6.79
C ASN A 46 0.24 2.78 -6.33
N VAL A 47 1.45 2.60 -6.84
CA VAL A 47 2.61 3.40 -6.42
C VAL A 47 2.39 4.89 -6.70
N THR A 48 1.86 5.24 -7.88
CA THR A 48 1.61 6.64 -8.26
C THR A 48 0.62 7.29 -7.30
N THR A 49 -0.50 6.63 -7.00
CA THR A 49 -1.50 7.17 -6.06
C THR A 49 -0.94 7.34 -4.65
N MET A 50 -0.13 6.39 -4.18
CA MET A 50 0.51 6.50 -2.86
C MET A 50 1.46 7.70 -2.80
N GLN A 51 2.25 7.90 -3.85
CA GLN A 51 3.21 9.00 -3.92
C GLN A 51 2.52 10.36 -4.06
N GLU A 52 1.43 10.46 -4.83
CA GLU A 52 0.66 11.70 -4.96
C GLU A 52 -0.06 12.11 -3.66
N LYS A 53 -0.50 11.14 -2.86
CA LYS A 53 -1.26 11.42 -1.63
C LYS A 53 -0.39 11.59 -0.39
N TYR A 54 0.76 10.91 -0.32
CA TYR A 54 1.52 10.76 0.92
C TYR A 54 3.04 10.95 0.75
N GLY A 55 3.54 11.17 -0.47
CA GLY A 55 4.95 11.49 -0.74
C GLY A 55 5.19 12.99 -0.76
#